data_AF-A0AAJ2MP99-F1
#
_entry.id   AF-A0AAJ2MP99-F1
#
_cell.length_a   1.000
_cell.length_b   1.000
_cell.length_c   1.000
_cell.angle_alpha   90.00
_cell.angle_beta   90.00
_cell.angle_gamma   90.00
#
_symmetry.space_group_name_H-M   'P 1'
#
loop_
_entity.id
_entity.type
_entity.pdbx_description
1 polymer ?
#
loop_
_entity_poly.entity_id
_entity_poly.type
_entity_poly.pdbx_seq_one_letter_code
_entity_poly.pdbx_strand_id
1 'polypeptide(L)'
;MNEEYKADIYMRMAQRFIQPLFFKDGCGGYNFSSTATFVKYRDEYFCVFAAHAVLLNETRLDNIGFLSTHGSFISLNEICKRSRIFKEHDIGICNTTAPFEHKNYFDLDAEESTTNFKSEAFGWIGFPKKKAKEKYHRTKASEEHITNDLSVLEDGTLKWTNARFLCLGVELIQETEDFIKGHFDNENVTYEQEGFKSKAYSLRGMSGGALFQGPDKINSENPTLNDFYKFAGIGLEHRTNEKTVGGASRHIVKTLISQLLSTET
;
A
#
# COMPACT_ATOMS: atom_id res chain seq x y z
N MET A 1 -10.10 28.61 -20.10
CA MET A 1 -10.44 28.39 -18.67
C MET A 1 -9.39 27.43 -18.13
N ASN A 2 -8.58 27.90 -17.19
CA ASN A 2 -7.51 27.08 -16.60
C ASN A 2 -8.16 26.11 -15.62
N GLU A 3 -8.26 24.84 -16.02
CA GLU A 3 -8.54 23.75 -15.11
C GLU A 3 -7.28 23.50 -14.27
N GLU A 4 -7.22 24.08 -13.06
CA GLU A 4 -6.38 23.53 -11.99
C GLU A 4 -6.91 22.12 -11.70
N TYR A 5 -6.30 21.14 -12.37
CA TYR A 5 -6.75 19.76 -12.41
C TYR A 5 -6.71 19.14 -11.01
N LYS A 6 -7.75 18.34 -10.69
CA LYS A 6 -8.11 17.67 -9.42
C LYS A 6 -7.08 16.66 -8.85
N ALA A 7 -5.77 16.90 -8.97
CA ALA A 7 -4.70 15.98 -8.58
C ALA A 7 -4.77 15.54 -7.10
N ASP A 8 -5.14 16.44 -6.18
CA ASP A 8 -5.26 16.12 -4.75
C ASP A 8 -6.34 15.06 -4.44
N ILE A 9 -7.46 15.03 -5.18
CA ILE A 9 -8.53 14.04 -4.96
C ILE A 9 -8.05 12.65 -5.38
N TYR A 10 -7.39 12.52 -6.53
CA TYR A 10 -6.90 11.23 -7.02
C TYR A 10 -5.81 10.65 -6.10
N MET A 11 -4.88 11.47 -5.60
CA MET A 11 -3.89 10.98 -4.65
C MET A 11 -4.52 10.56 -3.32
N ARG A 12 -5.50 11.32 -2.81
CA ARG A 12 -6.24 10.97 -1.59
C ARG A 12 -7.04 9.67 -1.76
N MET A 13 -7.63 9.44 -2.92
CA MET A 13 -8.32 8.19 -3.23
C MET A 13 -7.36 7.01 -3.33
N ALA A 14 -6.16 7.20 -3.89
CA ALA A 14 -5.13 6.17 -3.96
C ALA A 14 -4.69 5.69 -2.55
N GLN A 15 -4.67 6.59 -1.55
CA GLN A 15 -4.37 6.23 -0.16
C GLN A 15 -5.34 5.16 0.39
N ARG A 16 -6.59 5.11 -0.07
CA ARG A 16 -7.59 4.14 0.41
C ARG A 16 -7.28 2.70 0.00
N PHE A 17 -6.33 2.46 -0.90
CA PHE A 17 -5.87 1.13 -1.28
C PHE A 17 -4.74 0.60 -0.40
N ILE A 18 -4.21 1.41 0.51
CA ILE A 18 -3.10 1.03 1.39
C ILE A 18 -3.40 1.28 2.87
N GLN A 19 -2.69 0.59 3.76
CA GLN A 19 -2.77 0.79 5.21
C GLN A 19 -1.38 0.65 5.87
N PRO A 20 -1.05 1.46 6.89
CA PRO A 20 0.16 1.25 7.68
C PRO A 20 0.09 -0.07 8.46
N LEU A 21 1.15 -0.87 8.42
CA LEU A 21 1.33 -2.05 9.24
C LEU A 21 2.09 -1.72 10.53
N PHE A 22 1.67 -2.33 11.63
CA PHE A 22 2.30 -2.19 12.94
C PHE A 22 2.64 -3.54 13.55
N PHE A 23 3.70 -3.57 14.35
CA PHE A 23 4.05 -4.69 15.23
C PHE A 23 3.66 -4.44 16.66
N LYS A 24 3.12 -5.45 17.34
CA LYS A 24 3.10 -5.51 18.81
C LYS A 24 4.54 -5.66 19.33
N ASP A 25 4.94 -4.81 20.26
CA ASP A 25 6.29 -4.80 20.83
C ASP A 25 6.49 -5.79 22.01
N GLY A 26 5.47 -6.57 22.34
CA GLY A 26 5.46 -7.52 23.46
C GLY A 26 5.28 -6.87 24.84
N CYS A 27 5.39 -5.54 24.94
CA CYS A 27 5.24 -4.77 26.18
C CYS A 27 3.91 -3.98 26.24
N GLY A 28 2.99 -4.25 25.31
CA GLY A 28 1.73 -3.52 25.15
C GLY A 28 1.82 -2.24 24.31
N GLY A 29 2.93 -2.04 23.60
CA GLY A 29 3.10 -0.95 22.62
C GLY A 29 3.07 -1.45 21.18
N TYR A 30 3.14 -0.50 20.23
CA TYR A 30 3.13 -0.76 18.79
C TYR A 30 4.26 -0.04 18.08
N ASN A 31 4.90 -0.68 17.10
CA ASN A 31 5.92 -0.06 16.24
C ASN A 31 5.46 -0.07 14.78
N PHE A 32 5.59 1.05 14.09
CA PHE A 32 5.36 1.10 12.65
C PHE A 32 6.36 0.19 11.92
N SER A 33 5.84 -0.64 11.01
CA SER A 33 6.59 -1.62 10.23
C SER A 33 6.79 -1.14 8.80
N SER A 34 5.70 -1.14 8.04
CA SER A 34 5.69 -1.08 6.58
C SER A 34 4.29 -0.71 6.08
N THR A 35 4.01 -0.95 4.80
CA THR A 35 2.72 -0.70 4.17
C THR A 35 2.08 -2.02 3.74
N ALA A 36 0.76 -2.14 3.86
CA ALA A 36 -0.04 -3.17 3.20
C ALA A 36 -0.85 -2.56 2.06
N THR A 37 -1.08 -3.34 1.01
CA THR A 37 -1.94 -3.02 -0.14
C THR A 37 -3.14 -3.95 -0.17
N PHE A 38 -4.31 -3.41 -0.47
CA PHE A 38 -5.55 -4.17 -0.58
C PHE A 38 -5.87 -4.53 -2.03
N VAL A 39 -6.10 -5.82 -2.28
CA VAL A 39 -6.42 -6.36 -3.61
C VAL A 39 -7.60 -7.32 -3.53
N LYS A 40 -8.39 -7.40 -4.60
CA LYS A 40 -9.52 -8.33 -4.75
C LYS A 40 -9.20 -9.32 -5.88
N TYR A 41 -9.49 -10.59 -5.66
CA TYR A 41 -9.30 -11.65 -6.67
C TYR A 41 -10.35 -12.74 -6.46
N ARG A 42 -11.05 -13.15 -7.52
CA ARG A 42 -12.13 -14.15 -7.49
C ARG A 42 -13.18 -13.89 -6.39
N ASP A 43 -13.62 -12.64 -6.29
CA ASP A 43 -14.57 -12.18 -5.25
C ASP A 43 -14.10 -12.36 -3.79
N GLU A 44 -12.81 -12.63 -3.58
CA GLU A 44 -12.17 -12.64 -2.27
C GLU A 44 -11.29 -11.40 -2.06
N TYR A 45 -11.11 -11.03 -0.80
CA TYR A 45 -10.39 -9.83 -0.38
C TYR A 45 -9.06 -10.22 0.25
N PHE A 46 -8.01 -9.49 -0.09
CA PHE A 46 -6.66 -9.77 0.39
C PHE A 46 -5.98 -8.48 0.84
N CYS A 47 -5.09 -8.61 1.81
CA CYS A 47 -4.01 -7.65 2.01
C CYS A 47 -2.67 -8.29 1.66
N VAL A 48 -1.87 -7.58 0.87
CA VAL A 48 -0.54 -7.98 0.41
C VAL A 48 0.48 -7.01 0.98
N PHE A 49 1.60 -7.53 1.48
CA PHE A 49 2.65 -6.75 2.12
C PHE A 49 4.02 -7.39 1.87
N ALA A 50 5.11 -6.69 2.21
CA ALA A 50 6.45 -7.25 2.05
C ALA A 50 6.73 -8.31 3.12
N ALA A 51 7.26 -9.48 2.75
CA ALA A 51 7.53 -10.57 3.70
C ALA A 51 8.54 -10.16 4.78
N HIS A 52 9.55 -9.36 4.43
CA HIS A 52 10.52 -8.80 5.37
C HIS A 52 9.91 -7.85 6.40
N ALA A 53 8.64 -7.46 6.24
CA ALA A 53 7.92 -6.81 7.31
C ALA A 53 7.88 -7.75 8.52
N VAL A 54 7.52 -9.02 8.32
CA VAL A 54 7.29 -10.03 9.36
C VAL A 54 8.59 -10.49 10.02
N LEU A 55 8.54 -10.78 11.32
CA LEU A 55 9.70 -11.29 12.06
C LEU A 55 10.12 -12.67 11.52
N LEU A 56 11.44 -12.93 11.46
CA LEU A 56 12.05 -14.10 10.78
C LEU A 56 11.43 -15.47 11.10
N ASN A 57 10.92 -15.65 12.33
CA ASN A 57 10.38 -16.91 12.85
C ASN A 57 8.87 -16.87 13.08
N GLU A 58 8.20 -15.79 12.66
CA GLU A 58 6.77 -15.65 12.84
C GLU A 58 6.03 -16.42 11.74
N THR A 59 5.40 -17.52 12.14
CA THR A 59 4.61 -18.39 11.26
C THR A 59 3.12 -18.06 11.29
N ARG A 60 2.69 -17.29 12.29
CA ARG A 60 1.32 -16.82 12.50
C ARG A 60 1.33 -15.31 12.56
N LEU A 61 0.42 -14.63 11.84
CA LEU A 61 0.40 -13.17 11.76
C LEU A 61 -0.25 -12.52 13.00
N ASP A 62 0.11 -12.96 14.20
CA ASP A 62 -0.50 -12.57 15.47
C ASP A 62 0.06 -11.22 15.98
N ASN A 63 1.34 -10.92 15.70
CA ASN A 63 1.99 -9.70 16.18
C ASN A 63 2.04 -8.58 15.14
N ILE A 64 1.62 -8.84 13.91
CA ILE A 64 1.54 -7.85 12.84
C ILE A 64 0.08 -7.53 12.53
N GLY A 65 -0.25 -6.25 12.31
CA GLY A 65 -1.64 -5.85 12.16
C GLY A 65 -1.84 -4.39 11.80
N PHE A 66 -3.09 -3.97 11.89
CA PHE A 66 -3.53 -2.61 11.63
C PHE A 66 -3.98 -1.93 12.92
N LEU A 67 -3.90 -0.61 12.95
CA LEU A 67 -4.72 0.18 13.87
C LEU A 67 -6.06 0.46 13.18
N SER A 68 -7.15 0.11 13.86
CA SER A 68 -8.52 0.34 13.39
C SER A 68 -8.96 1.77 13.66
N THR A 69 -9.98 2.22 12.94
CA THR A 69 -10.65 3.52 13.16
C THR A 69 -11.28 3.66 14.55
N HIS A 70 -11.43 2.57 15.30
CA HIS A 70 -11.83 2.58 16.71
C HIS A 70 -10.64 2.72 17.68
N GLY A 71 -9.41 2.81 17.15
CA GLY A 71 -8.18 2.92 17.93
C GLY A 71 -7.62 1.60 18.41
N SER A 72 -8.28 0.48 18.16
CA SER A 72 -7.81 -0.85 18.55
C SER A 72 -6.78 -1.40 17.57
N PHE A 73 -5.85 -2.21 18.07
CA PHE A 73 -4.97 -3.01 17.21
C PHE A 73 -5.70 -4.29 16.80
N ILE A 74 -5.77 -4.53 15.49
CA ILE A 74 -6.33 -5.76 14.91
C ILE A 74 -5.16 -6.54 14.29
N SER A 75 -4.83 -7.71 14.83
CA SER A 75 -3.83 -8.57 14.19
C SER A 75 -4.34 -9.08 12.85
N LEU A 76 -3.42 -9.30 11.90
CA LEU A 76 -3.82 -9.86 10.60
C LEU A 76 -4.46 -11.24 10.79
N ASN A 77 -3.97 -12.04 11.75
CA ASN A 77 -4.53 -13.35 12.05
C ASN A 77 -6.02 -13.32 12.45
N GLU A 78 -6.47 -12.29 13.18
CA GLU A 78 -7.88 -12.11 13.58
C GLU A 78 -8.84 -11.89 12.39
N ILE A 79 -8.33 -11.30 11.31
CA ILE A 79 -9.13 -11.02 10.11
C ILE A 79 -8.82 -11.99 8.96
N CYS A 80 -7.96 -12.99 9.16
CA CYS A 80 -7.49 -13.88 8.10
C CYS A 80 -8.26 -15.20 8.07
N LYS A 81 -8.74 -15.59 6.88
CA LYS A 81 -9.15 -16.98 6.59
C LYS A 81 -7.93 -17.89 6.42
N ARG A 82 -6.96 -17.41 5.65
CA ARG A 82 -5.72 -18.13 5.30
C ARG A 82 -4.64 -17.12 4.95
N SER A 83 -3.41 -17.39 5.35
CA SER A 83 -2.25 -16.56 5.01
C SER A 83 -1.06 -17.40 4.62
N ARG A 84 -0.15 -16.80 3.86
CA ARG A 84 1.15 -17.39 3.53
C ARG A 84 2.18 -16.31 3.31
N ILE A 85 3.40 -16.58 3.78
CA ILE A 85 4.58 -15.76 3.55
C ILE A 85 5.47 -16.47 2.52
N PHE A 86 5.55 -15.90 1.33
CA PHE A 86 6.39 -16.34 0.22
C PHE A 86 7.73 -15.60 0.30
N LYS A 87 8.65 -16.13 1.11
CA LYS A 87 9.94 -15.47 1.42
C LYS A 87 10.81 -15.28 0.16
N GLU A 88 10.72 -16.21 -0.78
CA GLU A 88 11.42 -16.20 -2.06
C GLU A 88 11.01 -15.04 -2.98
N HIS A 89 9.78 -14.55 -2.84
CA HIS A 89 9.27 -13.37 -3.56
C HIS A 89 9.23 -12.12 -2.69
N ASP A 90 9.63 -12.23 -1.42
CA ASP A 90 9.47 -11.19 -0.40
C ASP A 90 8.03 -10.67 -0.28
N ILE A 91 7.03 -11.57 -0.41
CA ILE A 91 5.61 -11.22 -0.38
C ILE A 91 4.87 -12.01 0.72
N GLY A 92 4.12 -11.29 1.56
CA GLY A 92 3.14 -11.85 2.47
C GLY A 92 1.72 -11.59 1.97
N ILE A 93 0.86 -12.60 2.05
CA ILE A 93 -0.53 -12.54 1.60
C ILE A 93 -1.43 -13.04 2.73
N CYS A 94 -2.46 -12.25 3.06
CA CYS A 94 -3.56 -12.68 3.92
C CYS A 94 -4.89 -12.51 3.18
N ASN A 95 -5.64 -13.60 3.05
CA ASN A 95 -7.02 -13.62 2.58
C ASN A 95 -7.92 -13.23 3.74
N THR A 96 -8.62 -12.10 3.65
CA THR A 96 -9.41 -11.56 4.74
C THR A 96 -10.82 -12.15 4.76
N THR A 97 -11.42 -12.20 5.95
CA THR A 97 -12.79 -12.71 6.15
C THR A 97 -13.85 -11.81 5.50
N ALA A 98 -13.58 -10.51 5.42
CA ALA A 98 -14.42 -9.47 4.84
C ALA A 98 -13.56 -8.29 4.34
N PRO A 99 -14.15 -7.32 3.60
CA PRO A 99 -13.51 -6.03 3.37
C PRO A 99 -13.11 -5.35 4.69
N PHE A 100 -11.94 -4.71 4.70
CA PHE A 100 -11.41 -4.01 5.86
C PHE A 100 -11.88 -2.55 5.83
N GLU A 101 -12.76 -2.19 6.76
CA GLU A 101 -13.28 -0.82 6.95
C GLU A 101 -13.73 -0.18 5.62
N HIS A 102 -13.29 1.05 5.34
CA HIS A 102 -13.64 1.82 4.15
C HIS A 102 -12.56 1.74 3.05
N LYS A 103 -11.79 0.64 3.00
CA LYS A 103 -10.70 0.49 2.04
C LYS A 103 -11.20 0.17 0.64
N ASN A 104 -10.44 0.68 -0.34
CA ASN A 104 -10.59 0.32 -1.74
C ASN A 104 -9.70 -0.90 -2.03
N TYR A 105 -10.04 -1.64 -3.08
CA TYR A 105 -9.33 -2.84 -3.48
C TYR A 105 -8.99 -2.77 -4.96
N PHE A 106 -7.74 -3.07 -5.31
CA PHE A 106 -7.37 -3.29 -6.70
C PHE A 106 -7.98 -4.61 -7.17
N ASP A 107 -8.91 -4.57 -8.11
CA ASP A 107 -9.53 -5.77 -8.63
C ASP A 107 -8.62 -6.42 -9.69
N LEU A 108 -8.06 -7.58 -9.36
CA LEU A 108 -7.13 -8.31 -10.21
C LEU A 108 -7.81 -9.10 -11.33
N ASP A 109 -9.14 -9.23 -11.27
CA ASP A 109 -10.00 -9.84 -12.29
C ASP A 109 -10.84 -8.82 -13.06
N ALA A 110 -10.69 -7.54 -12.76
CA ALA A 110 -11.29 -6.48 -13.57
C ALA A 110 -10.95 -6.70 -15.04
N GLU A 111 -12.00 -6.66 -15.88
CA GLU A 111 -11.85 -6.61 -17.33
C GLU A 111 -10.95 -5.45 -17.73
N GLU A 112 -10.34 -5.55 -18.90
CA GLU A 112 -9.51 -4.47 -19.43
C GLU A 112 -10.34 -3.19 -19.51
N SER A 113 -9.97 -2.20 -18.70
CA SER A 113 -10.54 -0.86 -18.78
C SER A 113 -10.27 -0.27 -20.16
N THR A 114 -11.23 0.47 -20.69
CA THR A 114 -11.06 1.24 -21.94
C THR A 114 -10.16 2.46 -21.76
N THR A 115 -9.65 2.70 -20.55
CA THR A 115 -8.72 3.77 -20.23
C THR A 115 -7.34 3.51 -20.84
N ASN A 116 -6.77 4.55 -21.44
CA ASN A 116 -5.37 4.55 -21.84
C ASN A 116 -4.53 4.92 -20.61
N PHE A 117 -3.71 3.98 -20.13
CA PHE A 117 -2.79 4.20 -19.01
C PHE A 117 -1.43 4.69 -19.49
N LYS A 118 -0.72 5.44 -18.63
CA LYS A 118 0.66 5.83 -18.89
C LYS A 118 1.57 4.61 -18.81
N SER A 119 1.96 4.04 -19.96
CA SER A 119 2.79 2.82 -20.02
C SER A 119 4.22 3.05 -19.52
N GLU A 120 4.78 4.23 -19.79
CA GLU A 120 6.19 4.56 -19.52
C GLU A 120 6.46 4.93 -18.06
N ALA A 121 5.45 4.90 -17.19
CA ALA A 121 5.61 5.29 -15.79
C ALA A 121 4.63 4.55 -14.87
N PHE A 122 4.99 4.46 -13.60
CA PHE A 122 4.09 3.99 -12.55
C PHE A 122 4.18 4.86 -11.31
N GLY A 123 3.09 4.89 -10.56
CA GLY A 123 3.01 5.42 -9.21
C GLY A 123 3.47 4.38 -8.20
N TRP A 124 4.27 4.78 -7.20
CA TRP A 124 4.46 3.98 -5.98
C TRP A 124 3.89 4.72 -4.78
N ILE A 125 2.85 4.16 -4.16
CA ILE A 125 2.22 4.72 -2.97
C ILE A 125 2.47 3.86 -1.74
N GLY A 126 2.88 4.50 -0.64
CA GLY A 126 3.13 3.84 0.64
C GLY A 126 3.33 4.83 1.78
N PHE A 127 3.66 4.33 2.97
CA PHE A 127 3.92 5.15 4.15
C PHE A 127 5.42 5.19 4.50
N PRO A 128 6.12 6.30 4.22
CA PRO A 128 7.49 6.46 4.68
C PRO A 128 7.55 6.47 6.20
N LYS A 129 8.49 5.73 6.78
CA LYS A 129 8.74 5.66 8.23
C LYS A 129 8.94 7.05 8.85
N LYS A 130 9.62 7.96 8.15
CA LYS A 130 9.85 9.34 8.63
C LYS A 130 8.56 10.19 8.69
N LYS A 131 7.50 9.76 8.01
CA LYS A 131 6.18 10.42 7.98
C LYS A 131 5.13 9.62 8.75
N ALA A 132 5.54 8.59 9.48
CA ALA A 132 4.71 7.77 10.33
C ALA A 132 5.15 7.89 11.80
N LYS A 133 4.19 7.77 12.70
CA LYS A 133 4.43 7.65 14.14
C LYS A 133 5.12 6.31 14.37
N GLU A 134 6.43 6.39 14.54
CA GLU A 134 7.29 5.20 14.61
C GLU A 134 6.89 4.26 15.75
N LYS A 135 6.45 4.81 16.89
CA LYS A 135 6.13 4.03 18.09
C LYS A 135 4.96 4.60 18.88
N TYR A 136 4.08 3.70 19.29
CA TYR A 136 3.14 3.87 20.39
C TYR A 136 3.73 3.19 21.61
N HIS A 137 4.22 3.96 22.57
CA HIS A 137 4.63 3.41 23.86
C HIS A 137 3.39 2.87 24.60
N ARG A 138 3.54 1.82 25.42
CA ARG A 138 2.44 1.17 26.16
C ARG A 138 1.50 2.13 26.90
N THR A 139 2.03 3.24 27.42
CA THR A 139 1.24 4.26 28.13
C THR A 139 0.40 5.16 27.22
N LYS A 140 0.60 5.08 25.91
CA LYS A 140 -0.10 5.84 24.85
C LYS A 140 -0.69 4.92 23.78
N ALA A 141 -0.83 3.63 24.10
CA ALA A 141 -1.34 2.58 23.21
C ALA A 141 -2.80 2.21 23.50
N SER A 142 -3.50 3.01 24.32
CA SER A 142 -4.95 2.87 24.52
C SER A 142 -5.73 3.35 23.30
N GLU A 143 -6.95 2.84 23.15
CA GLU A 143 -7.87 3.22 22.05
C GLU A 143 -8.03 4.74 21.96
N GLU A 144 -8.29 5.41 23.08
CA GLU A 144 -8.41 6.88 23.17
C GLU A 144 -7.20 7.62 22.56
N HIS A 145 -5.98 7.20 22.92
CA HIS A 145 -4.76 7.85 22.43
C HIS A 145 -4.54 7.61 20.94
N ILE A 146 -4.96 6.45 20.44
CA ILE A 146 -4.82 6.11 19.02
C ILE A 146 -5.90 6.83 18.21
N THR A 147 -7.13 6.94 18.71
CA THR A 147 -8.20 7.72 18.07
C THR A 147 -7.87 9.21 17.98
N ASN A 148 -7.04 9.75 18.87
CA ASN A 148 -6.54 11.13 18.74
C ASN A 148 -5.66 11.34 17.50
N ASP A 149 -5.15 10.26 16.89
CA ASP A 149 -4.46 10.33 15.62
C ASP A 149 -5.43 10.21 14.42
N LEU A 150 -6.75 10.29 14.61
CA LEU A 150 -7.74 10.41 13.56
C LEU A 150 -8.23 11.85 13.42
N SER A 151 -8.35 12.32 12.18
CA SER A 151 -9.05 13.55 11.83
C SER A 151 -10.30 13.22 11.04
N VAL A 152 -11.38 13.95 11.29
CA VAL A 152 -12.61 13.88 10.49
C VAL A 152 -12.50 14.92 9.36
N LEU A 153 -12.68 14.49 8.12
CA LEU A 153 -12.77 15.38 6.96
C LEU A 153 -14.15 16.05 6.89
N GLU A 154 -14.30 17.09 6.08
CA GLU A 154 -15.55 17.83 5.93
C GLU A 154 -16.73 16.95 5.47
N ASP A 155 -16.45 15.87 4.74
CA ASP A 155 -17.43 14.88 4.26
C ASP A 155 -17.74 13.77 5.29
N GLY A 156 -17.20 13.86 6.51
CA GLY A 156 -17.35 12.86 7.57
C GLY A 156 -16.36 11.69 7.48
N THR A 157 -15.50 11.63 6.45
CA THR A 157 -14.51 10.55 6.30
C THR A 157 -13.41 10.64 7.35
N LEU A 158 -13.06 9.51 7.96
CA LEU A 158 -11.93 9.42 8.88
C LEU A 158 -10.59 9.32 8.14
N LYS A 159 -9.62 10.14 8.55
CA LYS A 159 -8.26 10.17 8.04
C LYS A 159 -7.26 10.01 9.17
N TRP A 160 -6.36 9.04 9.02
CA TRP A 160 -5.19 8.89 9.87
C TRP A 160 -4.21 10.06 9.73
N THR A 161 -3.80 10.62 10.87
CA THR A 161 -2.78 11.66 10.99
C THR A 161 -1.46 11.12 11.55
N ASN A 162 -1.48 9.93 12.16
CA ASN A 162 -0.27 9.22 12.62
C ASN A 162 0.65 8.80 11.47
N ALA A 163 0.15 8.63 10.24
CA ALA A 163 0.95 8.25 9.10
C ALA A 163 0.51 9.03 7.86
N ARG A 164 1.46 9.74 7.24
CA ARG A 164 1.24 10.43 5.96
C ARG A 164 1.83 9.59 4.84
N PHE A 165 0.99 9.26 3.87
CA PHE A 165 1.44 8.55 2.68
C PHE A 165 2.38 9.42 1.83
N LEU A 166 3.10 8.76 0.94
CA LEU A 166 3.86 9.36 -0.14
C LEU A 166 3.51 8.60 -1.42
N CYS A 167 3.21 9.34 -2.49
CA CYS A 167 3.00 8.80 -3.82
C CYS A 167 4.08 9.35 -4.75
N LEU A 168 4.90 8.47 -5.30
CA LEU A 168 5.99 8.82 -6.22
C LEU A 168 5.55 8.56 -7.65
N GLY A 169 5.90 9.45 -8.57
CA GLY A 169 5.97 9.10 -9.99
C GLY A 169 7.32 8.49 -10.30
N VAL A 170 7.34 7.36 -11.00
CA VAL A 170 8.53 6.59 -11.32
C VAL A 170 8.52 6.27 -12.81
N GLU A 171 9.64 6.50 -13.49
CA GLU A 171 9.81 6.11 -14.89
C GLU A 171 10.02 4.59 -14.98
N LEU A 172 9.26 3.91 -15.83
CA LEU A 172 9.37 2.47 -15.99
C LEU A 172 10.66 2.12 -16.74
N ILE A 173 11.47 1.21 -16.18
CA ILE A 173 12.66 0.66 -16.85
C ILE A 173 12.35 -0.72 -17.43
N GLN A 174 11.69 -1.56 -16.62
CA GLN A 174 11.48 -2.96 -16.96
C GLN A 174 10.25 -3.51 -16.24
N GLU A 175 9.45 -4.30 -16.94
CA GLU A 175 8.38 -5.12 -16.39
C GLU A 175 8.49 -6.53 -16.98
N THR A 176 8.42 -7.53 -16.11
CA THR A 176 8.36 -8.95 -16.46
C THR A 176 7.22 -9.62 -15.68
N GLU A 177 6.97 -10.90 -15.92
CA GLU A 177 6.00 -11.66 -15.14
C GLU A 177 6.32 -11.72 -13.65
N ASP A 178 7.59 -11.60 -13.25
CA ASP A 178 8.00 -11.71 -11.85
C ASP A 178 8.23 -10.37 -11.16
N PHE A 179 8.72 -9.36 -11.88
CA PHE A 179 9.13 -8.10 -11.26
C PHE A 179 8.86 -6.89 -12.14
N ILE A 180 8.77 -5.75 -11.47
CA ILE A 180 8.69 -4.41 -12.06
C ILE A 180 9.80 -3.53 -11.46
N LYS A 181 10.49 -2.76 -12.30
CA LYS A 181 11.60 -1.89 -11.92
C LYS A 181 11.47 -0.53 -12.62
N GLY A 182 11.76 0.54 -11.88
CA GLY A 182 11.72 1.90 -12.40
C GLY A 182 12.86 2.78 -11.91
N HIS A 183 13.09 3.87 -12.62
CA HIS A 183 14.07 4.90 -12.28
C HIS A 183 13.44 5.93 -11.33
N PHE A 184 14.13 6.21 -10.24
CA PHE A 184 13.74 7.24 -9.28
C PHE A 184 14.96 8.03 -8.85
N ASP A 185 15.06 9.26 -9.32
CA ASP A 185 16.06 10.20 -8.82
C ASP A 185 15.58 10.82 -7.52
N ASN A 186 16.42 10.72 -6.48
CA ASN A 186 16.14 11.24 -5.16
C ASN A 186 16.68 12.65 -4.95
N GLU A 187 17.26 13.28 -5.97
CA GLU A 187 17.76 14.64 -5.93
C GLU A 187 16.75 15.62 -6.54
N ASN A 188 16.62 16.81 -5.94
CA ASN A 188 15.84 17.93 -6.47
C ASN A 188 14.36 17.58 -6.80
N VAL A 189 13.72 16.83 -5.91
CA VAL A 189 12.32 16.41 -6.08
C VAL A 189 11.35 17.52 -5.67
N THR A 190 10.19 17.57 -6.33
CA THR A 190 9.11 18.49 -5.98
C THR A 190 7.89 17.70 -5.55
N TYR A 191 7.43 17.93 -4.32
CA TYR A 191 6.20 17.35 -3.79
C TYR A 191 5.05 18.33 -3.95
N GLU A 192 3.88 17.84 -4.33
CA GLU A 192 2.69 18.66 -4.54
C GLU A 192 2.32 19.50 -3.31
N GLN A 193 2.34 18.89 -2.11
CA GLN A 193 1.97 19.58 -0.86
C GLN A 193 3.14 20.29 -0.14
N GLU A 194 4.39 19.90 -0.42
CA GLU A 194 5.55 20.33 0.37
C GLU A 194 6.59 21.11 -0.44
N GLY A 195 6.32 21.30 -1.73
CA GLY A 195 7.18 21.99 -2.68
C GLY A 195 8.50 21.27 -2.93
N PHE A 196 9.48 22.05 -3.37
CA PHE A 196 10.82 21.58 -3.69
C PHE A 196 11.57 21.06 -2.45
N LYS A 197 12.29 19.95 -2.64
CA LYS A 197 13.27 19.40 -1.69
C LYS A 197 14.53 19.00 -2.45
N SER A 198 15.68 19.41 -1.95
CA SER A 198 16.98 19.02 -2.52
C SER A 198 17.24 17.52 -2.44
N LYS A 199 16.64 16.83 -1.46
CA LYS A 199 16.66 15.37 -1.35
C LYS A 199 15.26 14.83 -1.06
N ALA A 200 14.93 13.71 -1.67
CA ALA A 200 13.69 13.01 -1.43
C ALA A 200 13.59 12.45 0.00
N TYR A 201 12.36 12.16 0.43
CA TYR A 201 12.12 11.46 1.67
C TYR A 201 12.71 10.06 1.57
N SER A 202 13.17 9.53 2.70
CA SER A 202 13.58 8.13 2.76
C SER A 202 12.37 7.25 2.48
N LEU A 203 12.49 6.35 1.49
CA LEU A 203 11.42 5.42 1.12
C LEU A 203 11.29 4.23 2.10
N ARG A 204 12.12 4.18 3.15
CA ARG A 204 12.03 3.14 4.20
C ARG A 204 10.62 3.14 4.80
N GLY A 205 9.99 1.97 4.85
CA GLY A 205 8.61 1.81 5.33
C GLY A 205 7.54 1.75 4.23
N MET A 206 7.89 2.13 2.99
CA MET A 206 6.96 2.04 1.85
C MET A 206 6.86 0.64 1.24
N SER A 207 7.71 -0.30 1.66
CA SER A 207 7.63 -1.69 1.21
C SER A 207 6.26 -2.30 1.51
N GLY A 208 5.74 -3.07 0.56
CA GLY A 208 4.36 -3.57 0.56
C GLY A 208 3.33 -2.56 0.04
N GLY A 209 3.74 -1.32 -0.27
CA GLY A 209 2.90 -0.32 -0.92
C GLY A 209 2.61 -0.62 -2.38
N ALA A 210 1.52 -0.08 -2.90
CA ALA A 210 1.03 -0.41 -4.23
C ALA A 210 1.85 0.28 -5.33
N LEU A 211 2.11 -0.47 -6.40
CA LEU A 211 2.54 0.06 -7.69
C LEU A 211 1.34 0.10 -8.62
N PHE A 212 1.10 1.22 -9.29
CA PHE A 212 -0.05 1.38 -10.17
C PHE A 212 0.25 2.33 -11.33
N GLN A 213 -0.39 2.13 -12.47
CA GLN A 213 -0.40 3.09 -13.57
C GLN A 213 -1.62 4.00 -13.42
N GLY A 214 -1.41 5.31 -13.59
CA GLY A 214 -2.47 6.29 -13.69
C GLY A 214 -2.95 6.47 -15.14
N PRO A 215 -4.15 7.03 -15.34
CA PRO A 215 -4.69 7.28 -16.67
C PRO A 215 -3.88 8.37 -17.38
N ASP A 216 -3.66 8.18 -18.66
CA ASP A 216 -3.36 9.25 -19.61
C ASP A 216 -4.67 9.85 -20.15
N LYS A 217 -5.62 8.97 -20.52
CA LYS A 217 -6.96 9.36 -20.96
C LYS A 217 -8.00 8.35 -20.52
N ILE A 218 -9.03 8.83 -19.83
CA ILE A 218 -10.22 8.05 -19.47
C ILE A 218 -11.23 8.16 -20.61
N ASN A 219 -11.66 7.01 -21.14
CA ASN A 219 -12.60 6.95 -22.27
C ASN A 219 -14.01 6.50 -21.86
N SER A 220 -14.21 6.10 -20.59
CA SER A 220 -15.50 5.66 -20.07
C SER A 220 -16.39 6.85 -19.69
N GLU A 221 -17.68 6.76 -20.02
CA GLU A 221 -18.68 7.79 -19.65
C GLU A 221 -18.94 7.82 -18.13
N ASN A 222 -18.85 6.66 -17.47
CA ASN A 222 -19.00 6.49 -16.03
C ASN A 222 -17.76 5.80 -15.45
N PRO A 223 -16.67 6.55 -15.18
CA PRO A 223 -15.42 5.97 -14.71
C PRO A 223 -15.56 5.28 -13.36
N THR A 224 -14.95 4.10 -13.26
CA THR A 224 -14.81 3.31 -12.05
C THR A 224 -13.41 3.47 -11.46
N LEU A 225 -13.16 2.94 -10.26
CA LEU A 225 -11.81 2.97 -9.66
C LEU A 225 -10.73 2.34 -10.56
N ASN A 226 -11.09 1.32 -11.33
CA ASN A 226 -10.17 0.63 -12.23
C ASN A 226 -9.76 1.51 -13.44
N ASP A 227 -10.54 2.54 -13.77
CA ASP A 227 -10.18 3.54 -14.79
C ASP A 227 -9.15 4.56 -14.28
N PHE A 228 -9.00 4.68 -12.96
CA PHE A 228 -8.05 5.63 -12.35
C PHE A 228 -6.76 4.96 -11.89
N TYR A 229 -6.81 3.67 -11.53
CA TYR A 229 -5.65 2.98 -10.97
C TYR A 229 -5.55 1.56 -11.51
N LYS A 230 -4.68 1.36 -12.50
CA LYS A 230 -4.33 0.02 -12.96
C LYS A 230 -3.22 -0.54 -12.08
N PHE A 231 -3.55 -1.59 -11.31
CA PHE A 231 -2.56 -2.25 -10.47
C PHE A 231 -1.41 -2.81 -11.31
N ALA A 232 -0.17 -2.45 -10.96
CA ALA A 232 1.05 -2.89 -11.62
C ALA A 232 1.87 -3.84 -10.74
N GLY A 233 1.68 -3.81 -9.42
CA GLY A 233 2.41 -4.68 -8.51
C GLY A 233 2.54 -4.15 -7.08
N ILE A 234 3.49 -4.72 -6.34
CA ILE A 234 3.81 -4.35 -4.95
C ILE A 234 5.25 -3.88 -4.89
N GLY A 235 5.48 -2.67 -4.38
CA GLY A 235 6.82 -2.12 -4.22
C GLY A 235 7.52 -2.73 -3.01
N LEU A 236 8.76 -3.17 -3.20
CA LEU A 236 9.51 -3.91 -2.17
C LEU A 236 10.79 -3.20 -1.76
N GLU A 237 11.49 -2.58 -2.73
CA GLU A 237 12.81 -2.01 -2.47
C GLU A 237 13.09 -0.70 -3.20
N HIS A 238 14.05 0.04 -2.63
CA HIS A 238 14.66 1.22 -3.23
C HIS A 238 16.17 1.12 -3.09
N ARG A 239 16.87 1.08 -4.23
CA ARG A 239 18.33 1.01 -4.32
C ARG A 239 18.88 2.40 -4.62
N THR A 240 19.14 3.16 -3.56
CA THR A 240 19.61 4.55 -3.64
C THR A 240 20.81 4.73 -4.57
N ASN A 241 21.79 3.82 -4.52
CA ASN A 241 23.01 3.91 -5.34
C ASN A 241 22.75 3.68 -6.84
N GLU A 242 21.71 2.91 -7.17
CA GLU A 242 21.30 2.64 -8.55
C GLU A 242 20.23 3.62 -9.03
N LYS A 243 19.73 4.51 -8.16
CA LYS A 243 18.55 5.37 -8.42
C LYS A 243 17.35 4.57 -8.95
N THR A 244 17.09 3.41 -8.36
CA THR A 244 16.01 2.52 -8.81
C THR A 244 15.10 2.10 -7.67
N VAL A 245 13.84 1.87 -8.02
CA VAL A 245 12.84 1.23 -7.17
C VAL A 245 12.33 -0.01 -7.87
N GLY A 246 11.87 -1.00 -7.11
CA GLY A 246 11.37 -2.24 -7.70
C GLY A 246 10.52 -3.05 -6.74
N GLY A 247 9.88 -4.07 -7.31
CA GLY A 247 9.07 -4.99 -6.55
C GLY A 247 8.42 -6.07 -7.41
N ALA A 248 7.45 -6.76 -6.82
CA ALA A 248 6.73 -7.86 -7.45
C ALA A 248 5.71 -7.31 -8.46
N SER A 249 5.66 -7.87 -9.67
CA SER A 249 4.68 -7.49 -10.69
C SER A 249 3.25 -7.92 -10.29
N ARG A 250 2.24 -7.38 -10.98
CA ARG A 250 0.84 -7.84 -10.87
C ARG A 250 0.72 -9.34 -11.15
N HIS A 251 1.46 -9.85 -12.13
CA HIS A 251 1.37 -11.24 -12.56
C HIS A 251 1.78 -12.19 -11.43
N ILE A 252 2.97 -12.01 -10.85
CA ILE A 252 3.42 -12.89 -9.76
C ILE A 252 2.52 -12.75 -8.53
N VAL A 253 2.02 -11.55 -8.20
CA VAL A 253 1.07 -11.37 -7.09
C VAL A 253 -0.20 -12.20 -7.31
N LYS A 254 -0.77 -12.15 -8.52
CA LYS A 254 -1.95 -12.95 -8.90
C LYS A 254 -1.66 -14.46 -8.83
N THR A 255 -0.47 -14.88 -9.25
CA THR A 255 -0.01 -16.28 -9.17
C THR A 255 0.12 -16.76 -7.73
N LEU A 256 0.74 -15.98 -6.84
CA LEU A 256 0.90 -16.33 -5.43
C LEU A 256 -0.43 -16.38 -4.67
N ILE A 257 -1.37 -15.47 -4.99
CA ILE A 257 -2.75 -15.55 -4.47
C ILE A 257 -3.40 -16.85 -4.95
N SER A 258 -3.27 -17.20 -6.23
CA SER A 258 -3.84 -18.44 -6.77
C SER A 258 -3.27 -19.68 -6.08
N GLN A 259 -1.97 -19.70 -5.79
CA GLN A 259 -1.32 -20.78 -5.03
C GLN A 259 -1.85 -20.86 -3.58
N LEU A 260 -2.04 -19.71 -2.91
CA LEU A 260 -2.63 -19.67 -1.57
C LEU A 260 -4.05 -20.26 -1.56
N LEU A 261 -4.84 -19.98 -2.59
CA LEU A 261 -6.21 -20.52 -2.72
C LEU A 261 -6.21 -22.01 -3.10
N SER A 262 -5.24 -22.48 -3.87
CA SER A 262 -5.16 -23.89 -4.31
C SER A 262 -4.62 -24.85 -3.26
N THR A 263 -4.13 -24.38 -2.12
CA THR A 263 -3.57 -25.24 -1.05
C THR A 263 -4.67 -25.98 -0.25
N GLU A 264 -5.88 -26.09 -0.80
CA GLU A 264 -6.99 -26.92 -0.29
C GLU A 264 -7.17 -28.16 -1.19
N THR A 265 -6.24 -29.11 -1.07
CA THR A 265 -6.45 -30.56 -1.32
C THR A 265 -5.64 -31.35 -0.32
#